data_AF-A0AAV8G9S0-F1
#
_entry.id   AF-A0AAV8G9S0-F1
#
_cell.length_a   1.000
_cell.length_b   1.000
_cell.length_c   1.000
_cell.angle_alpha   90.00
_cell.angle_beta   90.00
_cell.angle_gamma   90.00
#
_symmetry.space_group_name_H-M   'P 1'
#
loop_
_entity.id
_entity.type
_entity.pdbx_description
1 polymer ?
#
loop_
_entity_poly.entity_id
_entity_poly.type
_entity_poly.pdbx_seq_one_letter_code
_entity_poly.pdbx_strand_id
1 'polypeptide(L)'
;MLLGRRWPTIKMTSRGGRNSWICSLRNTYRLLEKALCQLGQRRVVLACHMSSYMGAPGFLFSALFINRYLGPDTVPYQLLKPIIKAILTGGRAGSGHNLDCPLMYRWHGTRFLGAASGLAGILHILLHFPLEVEEREDVEAAIWYLVRNRFKQGGNYPSCQNNSRDTLVQWSHGAGGVAIMLCKAAQVYAEEKKTDNFHEKAIKFHDAAIEAGEVVWRRGQNHKIGLADGIAGNAYTFLSLYRLTADQLYLNRAEVFPATLHEKIKKMMPLDDTSDEELNVFSLFHGLAGVACLFFDIASPVNSKFPGFEV
;
A
#
# COMPACT_ATOMS: atom_id res chain seq x y z
N MET A 1 -28.47 30.17 -16.40
CA MET A 1 -28.59 31.01 -15.17
C MET A 1 -28.89 30.04 -14.03
N LEU A 2 -27.96 29.69 -13.14
CA LEU A 2 -27.37 30.56 -12.12
C LEU A 2 -25.92 30.17 -11.86
N LEU A 3 -25.05 31.16 -12.06
CA LEU A 3 -23.69 31.24 -11.55
C LEU A 3 -23.71 31.43 -10.02
N GLY A 4 -22.66 30.95 -9.36
CA GLY A 4 -22.15 31.59 -8.16
C GLY A 4 -22.31 30.84 -6.83
N ARG A 5 -21.37 29.92 -6.55
CA ARG A 5 -20.81 29.80 -5.19
C ARG A 5 -19.29 29.68 -5.30
N ARG A 6 -18.61 30.77 -4.93
CA ARG A 6 -17.15 30.81 -4.71
C ARG A 6 -16.84 29.96 -3.49
N TRP A 7 -15.98 28.97 -3.66
CA TRP A 7 -15.35 28.23 -2.57
C TRP A 7 -14.22 29.09 -1.96
N PRO A 8 -13.97 29.00 -0.64
CA PRO A 8 -12.91 29.77 -0.01
C PRO A 8 -11.55 29.36 -0.59
N THR A 9 -10.93 30.28 -1.31
CA THR A 9 -9.54 30.19 -1.74
C THR A 9 -8.69 30.28 -0.49
N ILE A 10 -8.11 29.18 -0.03
CA ILE A 10 -7.02 29.22 0.93
C ILE A 10 -5.86 29.92 0.21
N LYS A 11 -5.68 31.22 0.48
CA LYS A 11 -4.47 31.94 0.09
C LYS A 11 -3.30 31.32 0.84
N MET A 12 -2.58 30.41 0.19
CA MET A 12 -1.20 30.12 0.59
C MET A 12 -0.39 31.40 0.33
N THR A 13 -0.10 32.14 1.40
CA THR A 13 0.90 33.22 1.35
C THR A 13 2.24 32.59 1.02
N SER A 14 2.75 32.90 -0.18
CA SER A 14 3.97 32.39 -0.78
C SER A 14 5.26 32.98 -0.19
N ARG A 15 5.41 32.96 1.14
CA ARG A 15 6.66 33.36 1.82
C ARG A 15 7.08 32.29 2.84
N GLY A 16 7.58 31.17 2.32
CA GLY A 16 8.16 30.08 3.10
C GLY A 16 8.52 28.82 2.29
N GLY A 17 8.56 28.91 0.95
CA GLY A 17 8.68 27.77 0.04
C GLY A 17 10.05 27.07 0.11
N ARG A 18 10.01 25.74 0.10
CA ARG A 18 11.13 24.76 0.02
C ARG A 18 12.14 24.75 1.17
N ASN A 19 12.62 25.90 1.65
CA ASN A 19 13.69 25.94 2.65
C ASN A 19 13.24 25.50 4.04
N SER A 20 11.97 25.75 4.41
CA SER A 20 11.40 25.27 5.67
C SER A 20 11.26 23.74 5.71
N TRP A 21 10.89 23.15 4.57
CA TRP A 21 10.70 21.69 4.45
C TRP A 21 12.03 20.94 4.45
N ILE A 22 13.05 21.46 3.76
CA ILE A 22 14.42 20.93 3.80
C ILE A 22 15.01 21.00 5.21
N CYS A 23 14.73 22.07 5.97
CA CYS A 23 15.15 22.19 7.37
C CYS A 23 14.40 21.20 8.28
N SER A 24 13.10 20.97 8.05
CA SER A 24 12.32 19.96 8.78
C SER A 24 12.83 18.54 8.48
N LEU A 25 13.06 18.22 7.20
CA LEU A 25 13.71 16.99 6.76
C LEU A 25 15.09 16.82 7.39
N ARG A 26 15.95 17.84 7.38
CA ARG A 26 17.28 17.78 8.02
C ARG A 26 17.21 17.54 9.53
N ASN A 27 16.25 18.16 10.22
CA ASN A 27 16.07 17.94 11.66
C ASN A 27 15.51 16.54 11.95
N THR A 28 14.60 16.03 11.11
CA THR A 28 14.09 14.66 11.24
C THR A 28 15.11 13.62 10.83
N TYR A 29 15.94 13.94 9.84
CA TYR A 29 17.09 13.15 9.42
C TYR A 29 18.13 13.07 10.54
N ARG A 30 18.40 14.15 11.27
CA ARG A 30 19.25 14.11 12.47
C ARG A 30 18.66 13.29 13.62
N LEU A 31 17.34 13.31 13.80
CA LEU A 31 16.66 12.45 14.78
C LEU A 31 16.72 10.97 14.36
N LEU A 32 16.53 10.68 13.07
CA LEU A 32 16.68 9.35 12.49
C LEU A 32 18.13 8.88 12.49
N GLU A 33 19.12 9.72 12.20
CA GLU A 33 20.54 9.40 12.31
C GLU A 33 20.90 9.05 13.74
N LYS A 34 20.42 9.81 14.74
CA LYS A 34 20.61 9.45 16.16
C LYS A 34 19.99 8.09 16.49
N ALA A 35 18.79 7.80 15.99
CA ALA A 35 18.13 6.51 16.18
C ALA A 35 18.83 5.36 15.41
N LEU A 36 19.33 5.61 14.19
CA LEU A 36 20.03 4.65 13.33
C LEU A 36 21.46 4.38 13.82
N CYS A 37 22.15 5.37 14.38
CA CYS A 37 23.43 5.20 15.06
C CYS A 37 23.31 4.29 16.29
N GLN A 38 22.17 4.30 16.99
CA GLN A 38 21.87 3.35 18.07
C GLN A 38 21.57 1.93 17.54
N LEU A 39 21.13 1.79 16.29
CA LEU A 39 20.80 0.52 15.62
C LEU A 39 21.99 -0.17 14.93
N GLY A 40 23.19 0.41 15.01
CA GLY A 40 24.40 -0.09 14.36
C GLY A 40 24.88 -1.43 14.89
N GLN A 41 24.17 -2.53 14.58
CA GLN A 41 24.70 -3.90 14.48
C GLN A 41 23.68 -5.00 14.06
N ARG A 42 22.43 -4.72 13.69
CA ARG A 42 21.46 -5.80 13.38
C ARG A 42 20.95 -5.74 11.93
N ARG A 43 21.24 -6.81 11.17
CA ARG A 43 20.77 -7.04 9.79
C ARG A 43 19.24 -6.99 9.76
N VAL A 44 18.67 -6.03 9.02
CA VAL A 44 17.22 -5.93 8.80
C VAL A 44 16.81 -6.96 7.75
N VAL A 45 16.04 -7.98 8.16
CA VAL A 45 15.51 -9.02 7.25
C VAL A 45 14.15 -8.56 6.72
N LEU A 46 14.12 -7.99 5.51
CA LEU A 46 12.88 -7.49 4.87
C LEU A 46 11.92 -8.63 4.44
N ALA A 47 12.45 -9.79 4.05
CA ALA A 47 11.67 -10.85 3.37
C ALA A 47 10.83 -11.74 4.30
N CYS A 48 11.23 -11.86 5.58
CA CYS A 48 10.60 -12.82 6.51
C CYS A 48 9.20 -12.36 6.98
N HIS A 49 8.98 -11.05 7.12
CA HIS A 49 7.75 -10.50 7.71
C HIS A 49 6.52 -10.70 6.81
N MET A 50 6.65 -10.45 5.50
CA MET A 50 5.53 -10.59 4.55
C MET A 50 5.09 -12.04 4.35
N SER A 51 6.04 -12.99 4.44
CA SER A 51 5.74 -14.43 4.38
C SER A 51 4.87 -14.86 5.56
N SER A 52 5.03 -14.26 6.74
CA SER A 52 4.18 -14.53 7.91
C SER A 52 2.76 -13.98 7.77
N TYR A 53 2.59 -12.82 7.13
CA TYR A 53 1.28 -12.19 6.95
C TYR A 53 0.49 -12.73 5.75
N MET A 54 1.18 -13.17 4.69
CA MET A 54 0.56 -13.55 3.41
C MET A 54 0.72 -15.02 3.04
N GLY A 55 1.59 -15.78 3.70
CA GLY A 55 1.88 -17.17 3.33
C GLY A 55 2.56 -17.28 1.96
N ALA A 56 2.06 -18.15 1.07
CA ALA A 56 2.61 -18.39 -0.27
C ALA A 56 2.78 -17.12 -1.13
N PRO A 57 1.82 -16.15 -1.16
CA PRO A 57 2.04 -14.86 -1.81
C PRO A 57 3.26 -14.08 -1.28
N GLY A 58 3.58 -14.17 0.01
CA GLY A 58 4.77 -13.52 0.58
C GLY A 58 6.07 -14.17 0.12
N PHE A 59 6.06 -15.49 -0.12
CA PHE A 59 7.17 -16.19 -0.79
C PHE A 59 7.33 -15.71 -2.24
N LEU A 60 6.22 -15.59 -2.98
CA LEU A 60 6.25 -15.06 -4.35
C LEU A 60 6.77 -13.63 -4.42
N PHE A 61 6.37 -12.76 -3.47
CA PHE A 61 6.96 -11.43 -3.32
C PHE A 61 8.48 -11.49 -3.15
N SER A 62 8.96 -12.39 -2.28
CA SER A 62 10.40 -12.56 -2.05
C SER A 62 11.14 -12.98 -3.33
N ALA A 63 10.54 -13.86 -4.15
CA ALA A 63 11.10 -14.23 -5.44
C ALA A 63 11.13 -13.06 -6.44
N LEU A 64 10.04 -12.27 -6.51
CA LEU A 64 9.99 -11.05 -7.33
C LEU A 64 11.06 -10.04 -6.91
N PHE A 65 11.22 -9.85 -5.60
CA PHE A 65 12.25 -8.98 -5.03
C PHE A 65 13.66 -9.46 -5.43
N ILE A 66 13.95 -10.75 -5.26
CA ILE A 66 15.25 -11.33 -5.66
C ILE A 66 15.50 -11.10 -7.16
N ASN A 67 14.53 -11.42 -8.01
CA ASN A 67 14.67 -11.25 -9.47
C ASN A 67 14.85 -9.79 -9.88
N ARG A 68 14.25 -8.85 -9.14
CA ARG A 68 14.40 -7.41 -9.40
C ARG A 68 15.82 -6.91 -9.15
N TYR A 69 16.45 -7.38 -8.08
CA TYR A 69 17.73 -6.83 -7.60
C TYR A 69 18.96 -7.67 -7.96
N LEU A 70 18.83 -9.00 -8.07
CA LEU A 70 19.92 -9.90 -8.45
C LEU A 70 19.92 -10.25 -9.94
N GLY A 71 18.82 -9.97 -10.64
CA GLY A 71 18.68 -10.15 -12.08
C GLY A 71 17.51 -11.08 -12.43
N PRO A 72 16.93 -10.90 -13.64
CA PRO A 72 15.83 -11.75 -14.11
C PRO A 72 16.23 -13.23 -14.08
N ASP A 73 15.26 -14.09 -13.79
CA ASP A 73 15.43 -15.55 -13.72
C ASP A 73 16.38 -16.08 -12.63
N THR A 74 16.83 -15.26 -11.67
CA THR A 74 17.57 -15.73 -10.47
C THR A 74 16.76 -16.78 -9.70
N VAL A 75 15.46 -16.55 -9.54
CA VAL A 75 14.45 -17.53 -9.16
C VAL A 75 13.61 -17.83 -10.40
N PRO A 76 13.81 -18.98 -11.07
CA PRO A 76 13.14 -19.29 -12.32
C PRO A 76 11.61 -19.36 -12.20
N TYR A 77 10.90 -18.86 -13.21
CA TYR A 77 9.43 -18.89 -13.25
C TYR A 77 8.85 -20.31 -13.13
N GLN A 78 9.55 -21.32 -13.62
CA GLN A 78 9.14 -22.73 -13.53
C GLN A 78 9.00 -23.20 -12.08
N LEU A 79 9.78 -22.64 -11.15
CA LEU A 79 9.64 -22.93 -9.71
C LEU A 79 8.46 -22.17 -9.08
N LEU A 80 8.11 -21.01 -9.63
CA LEU A 80 7.04 -20.14 -9.11
C LEU A 80 5.66 -20.58 -9.63
N LYS A 81 5.59 -21.11 -10.85
CA LYS A 81 4.33 -21.51 -11.52
C LYS A 81 3.48 -22.47 -10.66
N PRO A 82 4.01 -23.55 -10.07
CA PRO A 82 3.21 -24.43 -9.22
C PRO A 82 2.61 -23.73 -7.99
N ILE A 83 3.34 -22.77 -7.41
CA ILE A 83 2.89 -21.98 -6.26
C ILE A 83 1.75 -21.05 -6.66
N ILE A 84 1.87 -20.38 -7.81
CA ILE A 84 0.80 -19.54 -8.38
C ILE A 84 -0.46 -20.38 -8.63
N LYS A 85 -0.33 -21.56 -9.25
CA LYS A 85 -1.45 -22.48 -9.48
C LYS A 85 -2.09 -22.95 -8.17
N ALA A 86 -1.30 -23.20 -7.12
CA ALA A 86 -1.80 -23.58 -5.82
C ALA A 86 -2.60 -22.43 -5.15
N ILE A 87 -2.12 -21.19 -5.26
CA ILE A 87 -2.84 -20.00 -4.75
C ILE A 87 -4.17 -19.82 -5.48
N LEU A 88 -4.21 -19.97 -6.81
CA LEU A 88 -5.44 -19.84 -7.59
C LEU A 88 -6.42 -20.96 -7.28
N THR A 89 -5.96 -22.21 -7.25
CA THR A 89 -6.77 -23.38 -6.88
C THR A 89 -7.34 -23.23 -5.47
N GLY A 90 -6.52 -22.81 -4.50
CA GLY A 90 -6.96 -22.53 -3.13
C GLY A 90 -7.98 -21.39 -3.06
N GLY A 91 -7.82 -20.34 -3.88
CA GLY A 91 -8.76 -19.23 -3.98
C GLY A 91 -10.12 -19.65 -4.53
N ARG A 92 -10.13 -20.45 -5.59
CA ARG A 92 -11.35 -21.03 -6.18
C ARG A 92 -12.10 -21.90 -5.17
N ALA A 93 -11.38 -22.80 -4.49
CA ALA A 93 -11.96 -23.64 -3.45
C ALA A 93 -12.49 -22.81 -2.27
N GLY A 94 -11.78 -21.76 -1.85
CA GLY A 94 -12.16 -20.90 -0.73
C GLY A 94 -13.34 -19.97 -1.04
N SER A 95 -13.56 -19.64 -2.32
CA SER A 95 -14.75 -18.95 -2.79
C SER A 95 -16.00 -19.81 -2.69
N GLY A 96 -15.86 -21.12 -2.96
CA GLY A 96 -16.99 -22.02 -3.09
C GLY A 96 -17.77 -21.70 -4.37
N HIS A 97 -19.09 -21.55 -4.26
CA HIS A 97 -19.97 -21.21 -5.40
C HIS A 97 -20.30 -19.71 -5.48
N ASN A 98 -19.47 -18.83 -4.90
CA ASN A 98 -19.71 -17.40 -4.97
C ASN A 98 -19.31 -16.84 -6.35
N LEU A 99 -20.31 -16.67 -7.21
CA LEU A 99 -20.14 -16.14 -8.57
C LEU A 99 -19.63 -14.69 -8.59
N ASP A 100 -19.83 -13.92 -7.52
CA ASP A 100 -19.41 -12.52 -7.47
C ASP A 100 -17.90 -12.36 -7.20
N CYS A 101 -17.24 -13.38 -6.66
CA CYS A 101 -15.82 -13.34 -6.31
C CYS A 101 -15.19 -14.74 -6.45
N PRO A 102 -14.65 -15.11 -7.62
CA PRO A 102 -14.17 -16.47 -7.87
C PRO A 102 -12.92 -16.84 -7.05
N LEU A 103 -12.21 -15.85 -6.49
CA LEU A 103 -11.08 -16.08 -5.59
C LEU A 103 -11.39 -15.56 -4.19
N MET A 104 -11.30 -16.42 -3.17
CA MET A 104 -11.46 -16.02 -1.77
C MET A 104 -10.58 -16.85 -0.85
N TYR A 105 -10.03 -16.20 0.17
CA TYR A 105 -9.03 -16.79 1.06
C TYR A 105 -9.43 -16.63 2.51
N ARG A 106 -8.93 -17.52 3.37
CA ARG A 106 -9.11 -17.45 4.82
C ARG A 106 -7.77 -17.44 5.52
N TRP A 107 -7.63 -16.54 6.49
CA TRP A 107 -6.51 -16.51 7.43
C TRP A 107 -7.09 -16.52 8.85
N HIS A 108 -6.66 -17.48 9.67
CA HIS A 108 -7.28 -17.79 10.97
C HIS A 108 -8.82 -17.83 10.91
N GLY A 109 -9.36 -18.54 9.91
CA GLY A 109 -10.80 -18.70 9.68
C GLY A 109 -11.51 -17.48 9.06
N THR A 110 -10.87 -16.32 9.02
CA THR A 110 -11.46 -15.04 8.61
C THR A 110 -11.13 -14.71 7.16
N ARG A 111 -12.13 -14.21 6.42
CA ARG A 111 -11.97 -13.76 5.02
C ARG A 111 -11.60 -12.29 4.95
N PHE A 112 -10.31 -12.00 5.12
CA PHE A 112 -9.78 -10.63 5.05
C PHE A 112 -9.77 -10.10 3.62
N LEU A 113 -9.98 -8.79 3.47
CA LEU A 113 -10.02 -8.10 2.18
C LEU A 113 -8.84 -7.14 1.96
N GLY A 114 -8.13 -6.76 3.04
CA GLY A 114 -7.01 -5.81 3.00
C GLY A 114 -5.71 -6.36 2.38
N ALA A 115 -4.66 -5.54 2.38
CA ALA A 115 -3.39 -5.88 1.73
C ALA A 115 -2.47 -6.79 2.56
N ALA A 116 -2.50 -6.71 3.89
CA ALA A 116 -1.56 -7.47 4.73
C ALA A 116 -1.81 -8.98 4.71
N SER A 117 -3.07 -9.40 4.85
CA SER A 117 -3.43 -10.83 4.99
C SER A 117 -4.71 -11.19 4.24
N GLY A 118 -5.13 -10.33 3.31
CA GLY A 118 -6.42 -10.42 2.65
C GLY A 118 -6.33 -10.46 1.13
N LEU A 119 -7.52 -10.44 0.53
CA LEU A 119 -7.71 -10.55 -0.91
C LEU A 119 -6.90 -9.53 -1.70
N ALA A 120 -6.89 -8.25 -1.30
CA ALA A 120 -6.16 -7.21 -2.04
C ALA A 120 -4.66 -7.49 -2.13
N GLY A 121 -4.05 -8.01 -1.06
CA GLY A 121 -2.62 -8.34 -1.10
C GLY A 121 -2.32 -9.50 -2.03
N ILE A 122 -3.13 -10.56 -1.97
CA ILE A 122 -2.96 -11.74 -2.82
C ILE A 122 -3.11 -11.35 -4.30
N LEU A 123 -4.13 -10.56 -4.64
CA LEU A 123 -4.35 -10.06 -5.98
C LEU A 123 -3.19 -9.16 -6.46
N HIS A 124 -2.67 -8.28 -5.58
CA HIS A 124 -1.50 -7.46 -5.90
C HIS A 124 -0.33 -8.33 -6.37
N ILE A 125 -0.01 -9.40 -5.64
CA ILE A 125 1.08 -10.31 -6.00
C ILE A 125 0.79 -11.07 -7.31
N LEU A 126 -0.43 -11.59 -7.50
CA LEU A 126 -0.79 -12.31 -8.72
C LEU A 126 -0.65 -11.44 -9.98
N LEU A 127 -0.91 -10.13 -9.88
CA LEU A 127 -0.74 -9.16 -10.97
C LEU A 127 0.72 -8.97 -11.44
N HIS A 128 1.71 -9.53 -10.75
CA HIS A 128 3.11 -9.52 -11.20
C HIS A 128 3.49 -10.71 -12.09
N PHE A 129 2.61 -11.71 -12.23
CA PHE A 129 2.92 -12.94 -12.94
C PHE A 129 2.12 -13.08 -14.24
N PRO A 130 2.67 -13.80 -15.24
CA PRO A 130 1.88 -14.20 -16.39
C PRO A 130 0.82 -15.22 -15.93
N LEU A 131 -0.44 -14.89 -16.22
CA LEU A 131 -1.62 -15.69 -15.93
C LEU A 131 -2.27 -16.16 -17.23
N GLU A 132 -2.84 -17.37 -17.21
CA GLU A 132 -3.72 -17.86 -18.27
C GLU A 132 -5.02 -17.05 -18.34
N VAL A 133 -5.79 -17.21 -19.41
CA VAL A 133 -6.98 -16.37 -19.68
C VAL A 133 -7.98 -16.50 -18.53
N GLU A 134 -8.32 -17.73 -18.13
CA GLU A 134 -9.29 -18.03 -17.08
C GLU A 134 -8.79 -17.54 -15.71
N GLU A 135 -7.49 -17.65 -15.45
CA GLU A 135 -6.87 -17.19 -14.20
C GLU A 135 -6.89 -15.66 -14.10
N ARG A 136 -6.70 -14.98 -15.22
CA ARG A 136 -6.80 -13.54 -15.31
C ARG A 136 -8.22 -13.06 -15.12
N GLU A 137 -9.21 -13.73 -15.71
CA GLU A 137 -10.63 -13.45 -15.50
C GLU A 137 -11.02 -13.60 -14.02
N ASP A 138 -10.52 -14.63 -13.35
CA ASP A 138 -10.73 -14.83 -11.92
C ASP A 138 -10.14 -13.70 -11.08
N VAL A 139 -8.89 -13.30 -11.37
CA VAL A 139 -8.23 -12.18 -10.70
C VAL A 139 -8.99 -10.88 -10.95
N GLU A 140 -9.41 -10.63 -12.19
CA GLU A 140 -10.20 -9.46 -12.56
C GLU A 140 -11.52 -9.39 -11.77
N ALA A 141 -12.28 -10.48 -11.76
CA ALA A 141 -13.56 -10.56 -11.06
C ALA A 141 -13.38 -10.34 -9.55
N ALA A 142 -12.30 -10.84 -8.96
CA ALA A 142 -11.97 -10.60 -7.55
C ALA A 142 -11.57 -9.13 -7.26
N ILE A 143 -10.88 -8.45 -8.19
CA ILE A 143 -10.63 -7.00 -8.08
C ILE A 143 -11.95 -6.24 -8.12
N TRP A 144 -12.83 -6.58 -9.07
CA TRP A 144 -14.15 -5.96 -9.18
C TRP A 144 -15.02 -6.21 -7.97
N TYR A 145 -14.93 -7.38 -7.36
CA TYR A 145 -15.59 -7.68 -6.09
C TYR A 145 -15.17 -6.66 -5.02
N LEU A 146 -13.87 -6.38 -4.86
CA LEU A 146 -13.41 -5.36 -3.91
C LEU A 146 -13.99 -3.98 -4.23
N VAL A 147 -13.90 -3.54 -5.50
CA VAL A 147 -14.42 -2.23 -5.93
C VAL A 147 -15.91 -2.07 -5.63
N ARG A 148 -16.72 -3.11 -5.91
CA ARG A 148 -18.17 -3.09 -5.69
C ARG A 148 -18.57 -3.16 -4.21
N ASN A 149 -17.76 -3.80 -3.38
CA ASN A 149 -18.05 -4.02 -1.95
C ASN A 149 -17.45 -2.95 -1.02
N ARG A 150 -17.04 -1.81 -1.55
CA ARG A 150 -16.68 -0.64 -0.73
C ARG A 150 -17.88 -0.12 0.06
N PHE A 151 -17.63 0.53 1.19
CA PHE A 151 -18.66 1.20 1.98
C PHE A 151 -19.31 2.32 1.17
N LYS A 152 -20.63 2.25 0.96
CA LYS A 152 -21.37 3.19 0.10
C LYS A 152 -21.24 4.66 0.52
N GLN A 153 -21.20 4.94 1.82
CA GLN A 153 -21.12 6.30 2.35
C GLN A 153 -19.67 6.80 2.43
N GLY A 154 -18.77 6.00 3.00
CA GLY A 154 -17.40 6.42 3.28
C GLY A 154 -16.40 6.17 2.15
N GLY A 155 -16.74 5.35 1.15
CA GLY A 155 -15.87 4.96 0.03
C GLY A 155 -14.73 4.01 0.41
N ASN A 156 -14.51 3.76 1.70
CA ASN A 156 -13.46 2.89 2.22
C ASN A 156 -13.81 1.40 1.99
N TYR A 157 -12.86 0.51 2.27
CA TYR A 157 -13.01 -0.93 2.08
C TYR A 157 -13.15 -1.65 3.42
N PRO A 158 -14.05 -2.64 3.55
CA PRO A 158 -14.13 -3.47 4.74
C PRO A 158 -12.82 -4.22 4.99
N SER A 159 -12.48 -4.44 6.26
CA SER A 159 -11.29 -5.22 6.61
C SER A 159 -11.43 -6.71 6.29
N CYS A 160 -12.65 -7.24 6.40
CA CYS A 160 -13.03 -8.62 6.11
C CYS A 160 -14.49 -8.67 5.63
N GLN A 161 -14.90 -9.80 5.04
CA GLN A 161 -16.29 -10.00 4.61
C GLN A 161 -17.28 -9.78 5.76
N ASN A 162 -18.42 -9.16 5.43
CA ASN A 162 -19.52 -8.86 6.36
C ASN A 162 -19.17 -7.90 7.52
N ASN A 163 -17.99 -7.27 7.51
CA ASN A 163 -17.68 -6.22 8.47
C ASN A 163 -18.36 -4.90 8.05
N SER A 164 -19.30 -4.42 8.86
CA SER A 164 -19.99 -3.14 8.65
C SER A 164 -19.24 -1.93 9.23
N ARG A 165 -18.14 -2.14 9.96
CA ARG A 165 -17.39 -1.06 10.62
C ARG A 165 -16.42 -0.39 9.66
N ASP A 166 -16.81 0.79 9.17
CA ASP A 166 -15.96 1.65 8.37
C ASP A 166 -15.02 2.50 9.24
N THR A 167 -13.98 1.88 9.81
CA THR A 167 -13.04 2.58 10.71
C THR A 167 -11.58 2.49 10.28
N LEU A 168 -11.17 1.41 9.60
CA LEU A 168 -9.77 1.16 9.28
C LEU A 168 -9.41 1.75 7.92
N VAL A 169 -8.58 2.80 7.92
CA VAL A 169 -7.99 3.40 6.71
C VAL A 169 -6.48 3.20 6.79
N GLN A 170 -6.02 2.02 6.40
CA GLN A 170 -4.65 1.55 6.60
C GLN A 170 -4.14 0.84 5.34
N TRP A 171 -2.82 0.62 5.25
CA TRP A 171 -2.28 -0.32 4.28
C TRP A 171 -2.79 -1.74 4.57
N SER A 172 -2.69 -2.19 5.83
CA SER A 172 -3.07 -3.55 6.21
C SER A 172 -4.55 -3.85 5.93
N HIS A 173 -5.44 -2.91 6.28
CA HIS A 173 -6.87 -3.03 6.17
C HIS A 173 -7.51 -1.71 5.71
N GLY A 174 -8.21 -1.75 4.57
CA GLY A 174 -8.96 -0.61 4.04
C GLY A 174 -8.31 0.04 2.82
N ALA A 175 -8.67 1.30 2.58
CA ALA A 175 -8.37 2.00 1.33
C ALA A 175 -6.88 2.15 1.01
N GLY A 176 -5.99 2.23 2.01
CA GLY A 176 -4.55 2.42 1.75
C GLY A 176 -3.96 1.28 0.93
N GLY A 177 -4.12 0.04 1.41
CA GLY A 177 -3.58 -1.12 0.71
C GLY A 177 -4.32 -1.44 -0.59
N VAL A 178 -5.64 -1.25 -0.59
CA VAL A 178 -6.47 -1.47 -1.78
C VAL A 178 -6.13 -0.48 -2.90
N ALA A 179 -5.88 0.79 -2.59
CA ALA A 179 -5.48 1.79 -3.56
C ALA A 179 -4.18 1.42 -4.28
N ILE A 180 -3.17 0.92 -3.52
CA ILE A 180 -1.89 0.49 -4.10
C ILE A 180 -2.10 -0.73 -5.02
N MET A 181 -2.94 -1.69 -4.62
CA MET A 181 -3.31 -2.81 -5.49
C MET A 181 -4.02 -2.34 -6.77
N LEU A 182 -4.97 -1.40 -6.66
CA LEU A 182 -5.68 -0.85 -7.82
C LEU A 182 -4.75 -0.07 -8.77
N CYS A 183 -3.73 0.62 -8.25
CA CYS A 183 -2.69 1.22 -9.07
C CYS A 183 -1.94 0.17 -9.90
N LYS A 184 -1.57 -0.96 -9.28
CA LYS A 184 -0.93 -2.07 -9.98
C LYS A 184 -1.86 -2.69 -11.02
N ALA A 185 -3.15 -2.85 -10.70
CA ALA A 185 -4.14 -3.34 -11.65
C ALA A 185 -4.26 -2.40 -12.86
N ALA A 186 -4.41 -1.09 -12.64
CA ALA A 186 -4.49 -0.12 -13.72
C ALA A 186 -3.27 -0.18 -14.67
N GLN A 187 -2.05 -0.30 -14.12
CA GLN A 187 -0.82 -0.46 -14.92
C GLN A 187 -0.83 -1.73 -15.77
N VAL A 188 -1.13 -2.88 -15.17
CA VAL A 188 -1.13 -4.17 -15.87
C VAL A 188 -2.15 -4.19 -17.01
N TYR A 189 -3.35 -3.64 -16.77
CA TYR A 189 -4.39 -3.61 -17.79
C TYR A 189 -4.13 -2.54 -18.87
N ALA A 190 -3.37 -1.48 -18.57
CA ALA A 190 -2.97 -0.49 -19.57
C ALA A 190 -1.86 -1.01 -20.50
N GLU A 191 -0.96 -1.84 -19.99
CA GLU A 191 0.15 -2.44 -20.77
C GLU A 191 -0.32 -3.58 -21.69
N GLU A 192 -1.44 -4.22 -21.37
CA GLU A 192 -1.99 -5.33 -22.16
C GLU A 192 -2.71 -4.83 -23.43
N LYS A 193 -2.09 -5.04 -24.59
CA LYS A 193 -2.58 -4.54 -25.89
C LYS A 193 -3.52 -5.48 -26.64
N LYS A 194 -4.01 -6.56 -26.00
CA LYS A 194 -4.66 -7.67 -26.72
C LYS A 194 -6.12 -7.44 -27.09
N THR A 195 -6.89 -6.59 -26.38
CA THR A 195 -8.28 -6.27 -26.74
C THR A 195 -8.69 -4.86 -26.31
N ASP A 196 -9.68 -4.28 -27.00
CA ASP A 196 -10.20 -2.92 -26.73
C ASP A 196 -10.77 -2.74 -25.30
N ASN A 197 -11.23 -3.83 -24.66
CA ASN A 197 -11.81 -3.80 -23.32
C ASN A 197 -10.74 -3.62 -22.21
N PHE A 198 -9.47 -3.95 -22.45
CA PHE A 198 -8.41 -3.78 -21.45
C PHE A 198 -8.18 -2.30 -21.09
N HIS A 199 -8.23 -1.42 -22.09
CA HIS A 199 -8.06 0.01 -21.87
C HIS A 199 -9.19 0.59 -21.01
N GLU A 200 -10.44 0.21 -21.27
CA GLU A 200 -11.59 0.65 -20.45
C GLU A 200 -11.47 0.15 -19.00
N LYS A 201 -11.04 -1.12 -18.80
CA LYS A 201 -10.78 -1.67 -17.47
C LYS A 201 -9.66 -0.94 -16.75
N ALA A 202 -8.57 -0.61 -17.46
CA ALA A 202 -7.46 0.15 -16.91
C ALA A 202 -7.91 1.53 -16.40
N ILE A 203 -8.74 2.24 -17.17
CA ILE A 203 -9.33 3.53 -16.76
C ILE A 203 -10.18 3.35 -15.50
N LYS A 204 -11.03 2.34 -15.44
CA LYS A 204 -11.89 2.15 -14.26
C LYS A 204 -11.10 1.75 -13.01
N PHE A 205 -10.04 0.94 -13.14
CA PHE A 205 -9.15 0.64 -12.01
C PHE A 205 -8.35 1.86 -11.56
N HIS A 206 -7.92 2.69 -12.51
CA HIS A 206 -7.30 3.97 -12.24
C HIS A 206 -8.23 4.88 -11.42
N ASP A 207 -9.48 5.05 -11.86
CA ASP A 207 -10.46 5.89 -11.17
C ASP A 207 -10.79 5.34 -9.78
N ALA A 208 -10.93 4.01 -9.65
CA ALA A 208 -11.13 3.37 -8.35
C ALA A 208 -9.92 3.59 -7.41
N ALA A 209 -8.69 3.60 -7.93
CA ALA A 209 -7.49 3.91 -7.14
C ALA A 209 -7.52 5.36 -6.64
N ILE A 210 -7.92 6.31 -7.50
CA ILE A 210 -8.08 7.73 -7.13
C ILE A 210 -9.14 7.89 -6.02
N GLU A 211 -10.29 7.25 -6.18
CA GLU A 211 -11.38 7.29 -5.19
C GLU A 211 -10.93 6.71 -3.83
N ALA A 212 -10.17 5.61 -3.84
CA ALA A 212 -9.55 5.06 -2.64
C ALA A 212 -8.53 6.06 -2.04
N GLY A 213 -7.74 6.74 -2.87
CA GLY A 213 -6.86 7.83 -2.47
C GLY A 213 -7.58 8.99 -1.78
N GLU A 214 -8.78 9.36 -2.23
CA GLU A 214 -9.60 10.39 -1.58
C GLU A 214 -10.09 9.98 -0.18
N VAL A 215 -10.26 8.68 0.06
CA VAL A 215 -10.54 8.16 1.41
C VAL A 215 -9.31 8.34 2.29
N VAL A 216 -8.13 7.94 1.80
CA VAL A 216 -6.86 8.07 2.52
C VAL A 216 -6.54 9.54 2.81
N TRP A 217 -6.84 10.45 1.87
CA TRP A 217 -6.62 11.88 2.08
C TRP A 217 -7.46 12.44 3.22
N ARG A 218 -8.74 12.07 3.28
CA ARG A 218 -9.68 12.58 4.29
C ARG A 218 -9.49 11.94 5.66
N ARG A 219 -9.08 10.67 5.72
CA ARG A 219 -9.17 9.85 6.94
C ARG A 219 -7.89 9.08 7.29
N GLY A 220 -6.83 9.18 6.48
CA GLY A 220 -5.61 8.39 6.63
C GLY A 220 -4.57 8.94 7.62
N GLN A 221 -4.87 10.03 8.32
CA GLN A 221 -4.02 10.58 9.39
C GLN A 221 -4.21 9.76 10.68
N ASN A 222 -3.71 8.51 10.66
CA ASN A 222 -3.91 7.54 11.73
C ASN A 222 -3.20 7.91 13.04
N HIS A 223 -3.57 7.23 14.12
CA HIS A 223 -2.88 7.40 15.39
C HIS A 223 -1.43 6.86 15.35
N LYS A 224 -1.24 5.68 14.72
CA LYS A 224 0.04 4.99 14.59
C LYS A 224 0.95 5.63 13.53
N ILE A 225 2.26 5.41 13.63
CA ILE A 225 3.26 6.02 12.73
C ILE A 225 3.76 5.10 11.61
N GLY A 226 3.82 3.78 11.83
CA GLY A 226 4.50 2.83 10.94
C GLY A 226 3.82 2.56 9.58
N LEU A 227 4.39 1.60 8.83
CA LEU A 227 3.91 1.21 7.50
C LEU A 227 2.63 0.39 7.51
N ALA A 228 2.44 -0.52 8.47
CA ALA A 228 1.31 -1.46 8.43
C ALA A 228 -0.04 -0.76 8.59
N ASP A 229 -0.13 0.05 9.65
CA ASP A 229 -1.38 0.63 10.13
C ASP A 229 -1.30 2.15 10.34
N GLY A 230 -0.18 2.76 9.97
CA GLY A 230 0.17 4.12 10.37
C GLY A 230 0.16 5.13 9.22
N ILE A 231 0.47 6.35 9.59
CA ILE A 231 0.58 7.49 8.66
C ILE A 231 1.63 7.19 7.58
N ALA A 232 2.76 6.56 7.93
CA ALA A 232 3.80 6.31 6.94
C ALA A 232 3.31 5.42 5.80
N GLY A 233 2.62 4.32 6.13
CA GLY A 233 2.05 3.42 5.12
C GLY A 233 0.99 4.09 4.25
N ASN A 234 0.14 4.92 4.84
CA ASN A 234 -0.88 5.63 4.09
C ASN A 234 -0.29 6.65 3.11
N ALA A 235 0.86 7.27 3.43
CA ALA A 235 1.53 8.20 2.53
C ALA A 235 1.96 7.52 1.21
N TYR A 236 2.34 6.24 1.25
CA TYR A 236 2.68 5.46 0.05
C TYR A 236 1.51 5.32 -0.92
N THR A 237 0.26 5.42 -0.46
CA THR A 237 -0.91 5.48 -1.36
C THR A 237 -0.74 6.60 -2.38
N PHE A 238 -0.31 7.78 -1.94
CA PHE A 238 -0.13 8.93 -2.81
C PHE A 238 1.14 8.82 -3.66
N LEU A 239 2.17 8.15 -3.17
CA LEU A 239 3.34 7.84 -4.00
C LEU A 239 2.98 6.88 -5.13
N SER A 240 2.19 5.83 -4.88
CA SER A 240 1.69 4.93 -5.92
C SER A 240 0.77 5.66 -6.91
N LEU A 241 -0.13 6.53 -6.44
CA LEU A 241 -0.97 7.36 -7.31
C LEU A 241 -0.15 8.35 -8.14
N TYR A 242 0.90 8.96 -7.56
CA TYR A 242 1.81 9.83 -8.30
C TYR A 242 2.52 9.06 -9.42
N ARG A 243 3.04 7.86 -9.14
CA ARG A 243 3.66 7.01 -10.17
C ARG A 243 2.68 6.57 -11.25
N LEU A 244 1.41 6.35 -10.90
CA LEU A 244 0.36 5.97 -11.85
C LEU A 244 -0.05 7.13 -12.76
N THR A 245 -0.24 8.32 -12.20
CA THR A 245 -0.90 9.45 -12.87
C THR A 245 0.05 10.53 -13.37
N ALA A 246 1.27 10.59 -12.84
CA ALA A 246 2.20 11.70 -12.95
C ALA A 246 1.63 13.06 -12.48
N ASP A 247 0.50 13.08 -11.74
CA ASP A 247 -0.11 14.30 -11.23
C ASP A 247 0.56 14.75 -9.93
N GLN A 248 1.14 15.95 -9.97
CA GLN A 248 1.80 16.60 -8.85
C GLN A 248 0.90 16.76 -7.61
N LEU A 249 -0.42 16.76 -7.77
CA LEU A 249 -1.37 16.72 -6.66
C LEU A 249 -1.05 15.61 -5.66
N TYR A 250 -0.76 14.39 -6.15
CA TYR A 250 -0.52 13.25 -5.26
C TYR A 250 0.84 13.34 -4.58
N LEU A 251 1.87 13.84 -5.27
CA LEU A 251 3.15 14.11 -4.62
C LEU A 251 3.02 15.16 -3.50
N ASN A 252 2.29 16.24 -3.75
CA ASN A 252 2.01 17.25 -2.74
C ASN A 252 1.26 16.67 -1.53
N ARG A 253 0.33 15.73 -1.75
CA ARG A 253 -0.37 15.03 -0.66
C ARG A 253 0.55 14.10 0.12
N ALA A 254 1.45 13.38 -0.55
CA ALA A 254 2.46 12.54 0.10
C ALA A 254 3.36 13.36 1.04
N GLU A 255 3.74 14.57 0.65
CA GLU A 255 4.59 15.49 1.45
C GLU A 255 3.90 16.05 2.70
N VAL A 256 2.56 16.01 2.80
CA VAL A 256 1.86 16.46 4.02
C VAL A 256 2.02 15.47 5.17
N PHE A 257 2.10 14.18 4.87
CA PHE A 257 2.10 13.10 5.87
C PHE A 257 3.36 13.10 6.77
N PRO A 258 4.59 13.32 6.24
CA PRO A 258 5.80 13.51 7.03
C PRO A 258 5.72 14.59 8.10
N ALA A 259 5.04 15.70 7.83
CA ALA A 259 4.90 16.78 8.80
C ALA A 259 4.13 16.33 10.04
N THR A 260 3.03 15.59 9.86
CA THR A 260 2.27 14.99 10.96
C THR A 260 3.09 13.94 11.71
N LEU A 261 3.87 13.13 10.99
CA LEU A 261 4.77 12.12 11.58
C LEU A 261 5.81 12.77 12.48
N HIS A 262 6.45 13.84 12.03
CA HIS A 262 7.47 14.56 12.79
C HIS A 262 6.95 15.05 14.15
N GLU A 263 5.76 15.65 14.17
CA GLU A 263 5.14 16.14 15.41
C GLU A 263 4.72 15.00 16.36
N LYS A 264 4.28 13.86 15.81
CA LYS A 264 3.98 12.66 16.63
C LYS A 264 5.23 12.05 17.23
N ILE A 265 6.30 11.92 16.44
CA ILE A 265 7.58 11.35 16.89
C ILE A 265 8.16 12.20 18.01
N LYS A 266 8.17 13.54 17.88
CA LYS A 266 8.62 14.44 18.96
C LYS A 266 7.89 14.21 20.29
N LYS A 267 6.58 13.99 20.24
CA LYS A 267 5.76 13.74 21.44
C LYS A 267 6.00 12.37 22.06
N MET A 268 6.43 11.39 21.26
CA MET A 268 6.79 10.04 21.72
C MET A 268 8.22 9.97 22.30
N MET A 269 9.10 10.93 21.98
CA MET A 269 10.52 10.89 22.32
C MET A 269 10.97 11.52 23.67
N PRO A 270 10.14 11.83 24.68
CA PRO A 270 10.63 11.83 26.05
C PRO A 270 10.92 10.37 26.44
N LEU A 271 12.16 9.95 26.21
CA LEU A 271 12.70 8.66 26.66
C LEU A 271 12.92 8.73 28.18
N ASP A 272 11.87 8.56 28.97
CA ASP A 272 12.00 8.16 30.38
C ASP A 272 11.66 6.68 30.52
N ASP A 273 12.47 6.04 31.35
CA ASP A 273 12.68 4.60 31.57
C ASP A 273 11.53 3.60 31.28
N THR A 274 11.91 2.57 30.53
CA THR A 274 11.55 1.14 30.65
C THR A 274 10.15 0.66 30.23
N SER A 275 10.09 -0.06 29.10
CA SER A 275 9.36 -1.36 29.00
C SER A 275 9.75 -2.17 27.75
N ASP A 276 9.53 -3.48 27.76
CA ASP A 276 9.76 -4.42 26.64
C ASP A 276 8.97 -4.09 25.34
N GLU A 277 8.10 -3.08 25.34
CA GLU A 277 7.40 -2.57 24.14
C GLU A 277 8.34 -1.81 23.17
N GLU A 278 9.59 -1.54 23.56
CA GLU A 278 10.61 -0.81 22.80
C GLU A 278 11.06 -1.49 21.48
N LEU A 279 10.93 -2.81 21.34
CA LEU A 279 11.40 -3.51 20.13
C LEU A 279 10.56 -3.21 18.87
N ASN A 280 9.28 -2.87 19.03
CA ASN A 280 8.41 -2.53 17.90
C ASN A 280 8.61 -1.09 17.41
N VAL A 281 9.14 -0.20 18.27
CA VAL A 281 9.35 1.23 17.95
C VAL A 281 10.37 1.42 16.84
N PHE A 282 11.33 0.50 16.68
CA PHE A 282 12.32 0.54 15.59
C PHE A 282 12.02 -0.43 14.45
N SER A 283 10.92 -1.18 14.51
CA SER A 283 10.56 -2.15 13.47
C SER A 283 10.20 -1.48 12.14
N LEU A 284 10.36 -2.21 11.03
CA LEU A 284 10.01 -1.72 9.69
C LEU A 284 8.51 -1.43 9.56
N PHE A 285 7.66 -2.37 10.00
CA PHE A 285 6.22 -2.27 9.76
C PHE A 285 5.46 -1.44 10.79
N HIS A 286 5.93 -1.37 12.04
CA HIS A 286 5.21 -0.65 13.10
C HIS A 286 5.96 0.60 13.60
N GLY A 287 7.25 0.71 13.32
CA GLY A 287 8.14 1.68 13.94
C GLY A 287 8.79 2.69 13.00
N LEU A 288 9.86 3.30 13.51
CA LEU A 288 10.63 4.39 12.91
C LEU A 288 11.40 3.96 11.66
N ALA A 289 11.79 2.69 11.52
CA ALA A 289 12.46 2.23 10.30
C ALA A 289 11.55 2.39 9.07
N GLY A 290 10.26 2.11 9.21
CA GLY A 290 9.27 2.35 8.15
C GLY A 290 9.07 3.83 7.81
N VAL A 291 9.08 4.69 8.84
CA VAL A 291 9.04 6.14 8.66
C VAL A 291 10.28 6.64 7.91
N ALA A 292 11.45 6.10 8.23
CA ALA A 292 12.69 6.44 7.53
C ALA A 292 12.60 6.07 6.05
N CYS A 293 12.13 4.87 5.72
CA CYS A 293 11.90 4.46 4.33
C CYS A 293 11.02 5.47 3.59
N LEU A 294 9.90 5.88 4.18
CA LEU A 294 9.04 6.90 3.56
C LEU A 294 9.79 8.20 3.26
N PHE A 295 10.62 8.70 4.17
CA PHE A 295 11.31 9.97 3.94
C PHE A 295 12.33 9.89 2.81
N PHE A 296 13.05 8.77 2.70
CA PHE A 296 13.93 8.53 1.56
C PHE A 296 13.15 8.42 0.26
N ASP A 297 12.02 7.73 0.29
CA ASP A 297 11.19 7.51 -0.90
C ASP A 297 10.49 8.79 -1.39
N ILE A 298 10.09 9.70 -0.49
CA ILE A 298 9.58 11.02 -0.87
C ILE A 298 10.65 11.87 -1.55
N ALA A 299 11.93 11.70 -1.19
CA ALA A 299 13.02 12.41 -1.87
C ALA A 299 13.26 11.93 -3.31
N SER A 300 12.80 10.71 -3.66
CA SER A 300 12.88 10.14 -5.01
C SER A 300 11.54 9.48 -5.39
N PRO A 301 10.47 10.28 -5.56
CA PRO A 301 9.09 9.77 -5.60
C PRO A 301 8.80 8.89 -6.81
N VAL A 302 9.50 9.08 -7.93
CA VAL A 302 9.36 8.25 -9.14
C VAL A 302 9.85 6.81 -8.89
N ASN A 303 10.86 6.63 -8.04
CA ASN A 303 11.44 5.33 -7.72
C ASN A 303 10.89 4.71 -6.44
N SER A 304 10.01 5.41 -5.73
CA SER A 304 9.46 4.96 -4.45
C SER A 304 8.68 3.65 -4.60
N LYS A 305 8.73 2.80 -3.56
CA LYS A 305 8.03 1.51 -3.50
C LYS A 305 7.67 1.20 -2.06
N PHE A 306 6.41 0.88 -1.78
CA PHE A 306 6.01 0.42 -0.45
C PHE A 306 6.87 -0.79 -0.04
N PRO A 307 7.67 -0.70 1.04
CA PRO A 307 8.60 -1.76 1.43
C PRO A 307 7.87 -3.06 1.75
N GLY A 308 8.26 -4.15 1.09
CA GLY A 308 7.65 -5.46 1.30
C GLY A 308 6.35 -5.68 0.54
N PHE A 309 5.89 -4.73 -0.28
CA PHE A 309 4.65 -4.88 -1.03
C PHE A 309 4.84 -4.59 -2.52
N GLU A 310 5.42 -3.44 -2.86
CA GLU A 310 5.69 -3.05 -4.26
C GLU A 310 7.12 -3.43 -4.67
N VAL A 311 7.31 -3.80 -5.96
CA VAL A 311 8.59 -4.17 -6.58
C VAL A 311 8.92 -3.26 -7.78
#